data_AF-A0A7Y0MFB6-F1
#
_entry.id   AF-A0A7Y0MFB6-F1
#
_cell.length_a   1.000
_cell.length_b   1.000
_cell.length_c   1.000
_cell.angle_alpha   90.00
_cell.angle_beta   90.00
_cell.angle_gamma   90.00
#
_symmetry.space_group_name_H-M   'P 1'
#
loop_
_entity.id
_entity.type
_entity.pdbx_description
1 polymer ?
#
loop_
_entity_poly.entity_id
_entity_poly.type
_entity_poly.pdbx_seq_one_letter_code
_entity_poly.pdbx_strand_id
1 'polypeptide(L)'
;MLRTRQRVGHDILLARHGRSIASMRLDRPSNSVVAVLDDGTVDRAPNLIAADLALPAGRTGLTSEDCKVLGIMSAACAGLGALMVGSVLAMVQFGEQLGLTEAAQYLSVY
;
A
#
# COMPACT_ATOMS: atom_id res chain seq x y z
N MET A 1 26.88 -3.49 21.08
CA MET A 1 26.31 -2.33 21.81
C MET A 1 24.84 -2.21 21.45
N LEU A 2 23.93 -2.51 22.39
CA LEU A 2 22.49 -2.29 22.18
C LEU A 2 22.23 -0.79 22.30
N ARG A 3 22.13 -0.10 21.16
CA ARG A 3 21.71 1.30 21.10
C ARG A 3 20.30 1.34 21.71
N THR A 4 20.14 1.99 22.86
CA THR A 4 18.80 2.25 23.40
C THR A 4 18.04 2.95 22.28
N ARG A 5 16.96 2.35 21.77
CA ARG A 5 16.14 3.00 20.74
C ARG A 5 15.58 4.24 21.40
N GLN A 6 16.23 5.38 21.16
CA GLN A 6 15.87 6.66 21.74
C GLN A 6 14.46 6.99 21.26
N ARG A 7 13.45 6.85 22.12
CA ARG A 7 12.05 7.08 21.76
C ARG A 7 11.74 8.57 21.78
N VAL A 8 12.37 9.29 20.88
CA VAL A 8 12.30 10.76 20.80
C VAL A 8 10.89 11.27 20.48
N GLY A 9 10.01 10.44 19.91
CA GLY A 9 8.67 10.86 19.48
C GLY A 9 7.80 11.33 20.65
N HIS A 10 8.02 10.78 21.84
CA HIS A 10 7.32 11.24 23.04
C HIS A 10 7.76 12.67 23.41
N ASP A 11 9.07 12.90 23.50
CA ASP A 11 9.65 14.19 23.85
C ASP A 11 9.31 15.26 22.80
N ILE A 12 9.32 14.91 21.52
CA ILE A 12 8.95 15.82 20.43
C ILE A 12 7.49 16.29 20.58
N LEU A 13 6.56 15.37 20.87
CA LEU A 13 5.15 15.72 21.02
C LEU A 13 4.90 16.48 22.32
N LEU A 14 5.59 16.13 23.40
CA LEU A 14 5.56 16.91 24.64
C LEU A 14 6.10 18.33 24.42
N ALA A 15 7.14 18.50 23.61
CA ALA A 15 7.66 19.81 23.27
C ALA A 15 6.71 20.62 22.38
N ARG A 16 5.99 19.96 21.46
CA ARG A 16 5.01 20.62 20.57
C ARG A 16 3.72 21.02 21.30
N HIS A 17 3.18 20.14 22.13
CA HIS A 17 1.81 20.24 22.64
C HIS A 17 1.75 20.28 24.17
N GLY A 18 2.68 19.60 24.85
CA GLY A 18 2.79 19.59 26.29
C GLY A 18 1.47 19.21 26.97
N ARG A 19 0.79 20.21 27.52
CA ARG A 19 -0.43 20.04 28.31
C ARG A 19 -1.69 19.83 27.46
N SER A 20 -1.67 20.11 26.15
CA SER A 20 -2.84 19.92 25.28
C SER A 20 -3.02 18.48 24.80
N ILE A 21 -2.22 17.54 25.30
CA ILE A 21 -2.25 16.12 24.92
C ILE A 21 -3.24 15.38 25.82
N ALA A 22 -4.31 14.87 25.23
CA ALA A 22 -5.28 14.00 25.91
C ALA A 22 -4.76 12.55 26.02
N SER A 23 -4.12 12.03 24.97
CA SER A 23 -3.52 10.68 25.00
C SER A 23 -2.40 10.51 23.99
N MET A 24 -1.49 9.56 24.24
CA MET A 24 -0.42 9.18 23.30
C MET A 24 -0.37 7.67 23.13
N ARG A 25 -0.10 7.22 21.90
CA ARG A 25 0.11 5.79 21.59
C ARG A 25 1.29 5.60 20.66
N LEU A 26 1.96 4.46 20.78
CA LEU A 26 3.00 4.03 19.85
C LEU A 26 2.35 3.33 18.65
N ASP A 27 2.55 3.89 17.46
CA ASP A 27 2.28 3.23 16.18
C ASP A 27 3.53 2.43 15.77
N ARG A 28 3.52 1.12 16.05
CA ARG A 28 4.66 0.23 15.79
C ARG A 28 4.99 0.10 14.29
N PRO A 29 4.01 -0.06 13.38
CA PRO A 29 4.24 -0.06 11.94
C PRO A 29 5.08 1.12 11.44
N SER A 30 4.76 2.34 11.87
CA SER A 30 5.45 3.56 11.43
C SER A 30 6.60 3.99 12.36
N ASN A 31 6.84 3.22 13.42
CA ASN A 31 7.75 3.56 14.52
C ASN A 31 7.61 5.03 14.99
N SER A 32 6.37 5.50 15.10
CA SER A 32 6.04 6.87 15.49
C SER A 32 5.13 6.88 16.71
N VAL A 33 5.14 7.99 17.45
CA VAL A 33 4.17 8.26 18.50
C VAL A 33 3.05 9.12 17.91
N VAL A 34 1.82 8.77 18.23
CA VAL A 34 0.61 9.49 17.83
C VAL A 34 0.01 10.13 19.08
N ALA A 35 -0.16 11.44 19.07
CA ALA A 35 -0.87 12.18 20.12
C ALA A 35 -2.28 12.54 19.64
N VAL A 36 -3.27 12.37 20.52
CA VAL A 36 -4.60 12.95 20.39
C VAL A 36 -4.64 14.16 21.32
N LEU A 37 -5.02 15.31 20.78
CA LEU A 37 -5.09 16.57 21.51
C LEU A 37 -6.47 16.77 22.13
N ASP A 38 -6.56 17.72 23.07
CA ASP A 38 -7.82 18.05 23.78
C ASP A 38 -8.93 18.55 22.83
N ASP A 39 -8.57 19.12 21.68
CA ASP A 39 -9.49 19.57 20.63
C ASP A 39 -9.93 18.43 19.68
N GLY A 40 -9.46 17.20 19.92
CA GLY A 40 -9.74 16.02 19.10
C GLY A 40 -8.85 15.88 17.86
N THR A 41 -7.94 16.83 17.61
CA THR A 41 -6.98 16.72 16.50
C THR A 41 -5.88 15.70 16.82
N VAL A 42 -5.14 15.29 15.79
CA VAL A 42 -4.12 14.24 15.88
C VAL A 42 -2.80 14.74 15.31
N ASP A 43 -1.73 14.63 16.09
CA ASP A 43 -0.36 14.87 15.65
C ASP A 43 0.51 13.60 15.78
N ARG A 44 1.61 13.53 15.03
CA ARG A 44 2.53 12.39 15.03
C ARG A 44 3.99 12.84 15.10
N ALA A 45 4.83 12.05 15.73
CA ALA A 45 6.28 12.25 15.75
C ALA A 45 7.05 10.92 15.63
N PRO A 46 8.09 10.83 14.78
CA PRO A 46 8.89 9.62 14.62
C PRO A 46 9.76 9.35 15.86
N ASN A 47 10.01 8.07 16.19
CA ASN A 47 10.95 7.66 17.24
C ASN A 47 12.39 7.46 16.74
N LEU A 48 12.67 7.75 15.48
CA LEU A 48 14.01 7.70 14.91
C LEU A 48 14.33 9.07 14.32
N ILE A 49 15.48 9.61 14.69
CA ILE A 49 16.08 10.77 14.04
C ILE A 49 17.28 10.23 13.27
N ALA A 50 17.12 10.09 11.97
CA ALA A 50 18.20 9.73 11.06
C ALA A 50 18.08 10.65 9.83
N ALA A 51 19.20 11.20 9.37
CA ALA A 51 19.20 12.16 8.26
C ALA A 51 18.77 11.51 6.92
N ASP A 52 18.89 10.19 6.83
CA ASP A 52 18.50 9.34 5.71
C ASP A 52 17.10 8.73 5.85
N LEU A 53 16.35 9.08 6.90
CA LEU A 53 15.02 8.52 7.11
C LEU A 53 14.04 9.06 6.05
N ALA A 54 13.67 8.20 5.11
CA ALA A 54 12.68 8.54 4.08
C ALA A 54 11.35 8.92 4.74
N LEU A 55 10.87 10.13 4.44
CA LEU A 55 9.58 10.58 4.96
C LEU A 55 8.44 9.80 4.26
N PRO A 56 7.40 9.40 5.02
CA PRO A 56 6.23 8.81 4.42
C PRO A 56 5.57 9.82 3.47
N ALA A 57 5.22 9.36 2.27
CA ALA A 57 4.66 10.20 1.21
C ALA A 57 3.19 10.60 1.45
N GLY A 58 2.55 10.06 2.49
CA GLY A 58 1.16 10.33 2.84
C GLY A 58 0.70 9.63 4.12
N ARG A 59 -0.63 9.58 4.33
CA ARG A 59 -1.25 9.00 5.55
C ARG A 59 -1.11 7.48 5.68
N THR A 60 -0.74 6.79 4.60
CA THR A 60 -0.51 5.34 4.55
C THR A 60 0.77 4.92 5.27
N GLY A 61 1.69 5.86 5.55
CA GLY A 61 2.99 5.55 6.16
C GLY A 61 4.00 4.92 5.19
N LEU A 62 3.64 4.75 3.92
CA LEU A 62 4.53 4.24 2.87
C LEU A 62 5.47 5.33 2.37
N THR A 63 6.70 4.94 2.04
CA THR A 63 7.65 5.82 1.35
C THR A 63 7.25 5.97 -0.12
N SER A 64 7.82 6.98 -0.81
CA SER A 64 7.65 7.12 -2.25
C SER A 64 8.18 5.91 -3.03
N GLU A 65 9.23 5.26 -2.53
CA GLU A 65 9.81 4.06 -3.11
C GLU A 65 8.87 2.87 -2.98
N ASP A 66 8.26 2.67 -1.82
CA ASP A 66 7.27 1.60 -1.61
C ASP A 66 6.08 1.76 -2.55
N CYS A 67 5.56 2.99 -2.70
CA CYS A 67 4.48 3.30 -3.64
C CYS A 67 4.88 3.01 -5.08
N LYS A 68 6.12 3.30 -5.46
CA LYS A 68 6.64 3.01 -6.80
C LYS A 68 6.71 1.50 -7.04
N VAL A 69 7.23 0.73 -6.09
CA VAL A 69 7.31 -0.73 -6.19
C VAL A 69 5.92 -1.35 -6.28
N LEU A 70 4.99 -0.91 -5.42
CA LEU A 70 3.60 -1.34 -5.45
C LEU A 70 2.95 -1.03 -6.80
N GLY A 71 3.14 0.18 -7.32
CA GLY A 71 2.62 0.58 -8.63
C GLY A 71 3.13 -0.31 -9.76
N ILE A 72 4.44 -0.63 -9.77
CA ILE A 72 5.03 -1.52 -10.77
C ILE A 72 4.46 -2.95 -10.67
N MET A 73 4.37 -3.50 -9.45
CA MET A 73 3.84 -4.86 -9.27
C MET A 73 2.36 -4.95 -9.64
N SER A 74 1.55 -3.96 -9.23
CA SER A 74 0.15 -3.89 -9.63
C SER A 74 -0.01 -3.77 -11.15
N ALA A 75 0.83 -2.96 -11.81
CA ALA A 75 0.82 -2.83 -13.26
C ALA A 75 1.23 -4.13 -13.97
N ALA A 76 2.24 -4.84 -13.48
CA ALA A 76 2.67 -6.12 -14.04
C ALA A 76 1.57 -7.18 -13.94
N CYS A 77 0.92 -7.31 -12.77
CA CYS A 77 -0.20 -8.22 -12.59
C CYS A 77 -1.39 -7.87 -13.49
N ALA A 78 -1.74 -6.58 -13.58
CA ALA A 78 -2.82 -6.12 -14.45
C ALA A 78 -2.51 -6.39 -15.94
N GLY A 79 -1.27 -6.14 -16.36
CA GLY A 79 -0.81 -6.42 -17.72
C GLY A 79 -0.90 -7.90 -18.07
N LEU A 80 -0.48 -8.78 -17.16
CA LEU A 80 -0.59 -10.23 -17.36
C LEU A 80 -2.06 -10.69 -17.40
N GLY A 81 -2.92 -10.13 -16.54
CA GLY A 81 -4.36 -10.38 -16.58
C GLY A 81 -4.99 -9.93 -17.90
N ALA A 82 -4.64 -8.75 -18.39
CA ALA A 82 -5.13 -8.23 -19.67
C ALA A 82 -4.68 -9.09 -20.85
N LEU A 83 -3.43 -9.58 -20.84
CA LEU A 83 -2.93 -10.52 -21.85
C LEU A 83 -3.71 -11.84 -21.84
N MET A 84 -3.99 -12.40 -20.66
CA MET A 84 -4.76 -13.64 -20.55
C MET A 84 -6.19 -13.46 -21.09
N VAL A 85 -6.89 -12.40 -20.68
CA VAL A 85 -8.23 -12.10 -21.19
C VAL A 85 -8.21 -11.85 -22.69
N GLY A 86 -7.26 -11.04 -23.18
CA GLY A 86 -7.09 -10.77 -24.61
C GLY A 86 -6.82 -12.04 -25.42
N SER A 87 -6.02 -12.97 -24.88
CA SER A 87 -5.75 -14.25 -25.54
C SER A 87 -7.00 -15.11 -25.68
N VAL A 88 -7.84 -15.19 -24.63
CA VAL A 88 -9.10 -15.95 -24.68
C VAL A 88 -10.05 -15.35 -25.70
N LEU A 89 -10.22 -14.01 -25.70
CA LEU A 89 -11.07 -13.33 -26.67
C LEU A 89 -10.58 -13.53 -28.11
N ALA A 90 -9.27 -13.45 -28.33
CA ALA A 90 -8.68 -13.72 -29.64
C ALA A 90 -8.92 -15.17 -30.07
N MET A 91 -8.77 -16.15 -29.18
CA MET A 91 -9.06 -17.56 -29.49
C MET A 91 -10.54 -17.78 -29.83
N VAL A 92 -11.46 -17.16 -29.10
CA VAL A 92 -12.90 -17.24 -29.40
C VAL A 92 -13.18 -16.67 -30.79
N GLN A 93 -12.67 -15.48 -31.10
CA GLN A 93 -12.87 -14.84 -32.38
C GLN A 93 -12.29 -15.65 -33.55
N PHE A 94 -11.07 -16.20 -33.39
CA PHE A 94 -10.50 -17.10 -34.38
C PHE A 94 -11.31 -18.39 -34.53
N GLY A 95 -11.84 -18.92 -33.43
CA GLY A 95 -12.70 -20.11 -33.45
C GLY A 95 -14.02 -19.89 -34.20
N GLU A 96 -14.63 -18.72 -34.04
CA GLU A 96 -15.81 -18.32 -34.83
C GLU A 96 -15.49 -18.24 -36.33
N GLN A 97 -14.37 -17.63 -36.70
CA GLN A 97 -13.96 -17.52 -38.11
C GLN A 97 -13.70 -18.88 -38.77
N LEU A 98 -13.26 -19.87 -37.99
CA LEU A 98 -13.01 -21.25 -38.43
C LEU A 98 -14.28 -22.12 -38.41
N GLY A 99 -15.43 -21.59 -37.99
CA GLY A 99 -16.68 -22.35 -37.88
C GLY A 99 -16.66 -23.42 -36.78
N LEU A 100 -15.71 -23.36 -35.84
CA LEU A 100 -15.55 -24.37 -34.78
C LEU A 100 -16.72 -24.36 -33.79
N THR A 101 -17.44 -23.25 -33.69
CA THR A 101 -18.65 -23.12 -32.86
C THR A 101 -19.82 -23.94 -33.40
N GLU A 102 -19.98 -24.01 -34.73
CA GLU A 102 -21.00 -24.83 -35.38
C GLU A 102 -20.63 -26.33 -35.31
N ALA A 103 -19.36 -26.66 -35.54
CA ALA A 103 -18.87 -28.04 -35.43
C ALA A 103 -19.00 -28.60 -33.99
N ALA A 104 -18.82 -27.76 -32.97
CA ALA A 104 -19.03 -28.15 -31.57
C ALA A 104 -20.50 -28.46 -31.24
N GLN A 105 -21.46 -27.76 -31.87
CA GLN A 105 -22.89 -28.04 -31.68
C GLN A 105 -23.28 -29.44 -32.17
N TYR A 106 -22.69 -29.93 -33.26
CA TYR A 106 -22.95 -31.29 -33.74
C TYR A 106 -22.39 -32.38 -32.81
N LEU A 107 -21.32 -32.09 -32.08
CA LEU A 107 -20.65 -33.04 -31.18
C LEU A 107 -21.35 -33.14 -29.81
N SER A 108 -22.14 -32.12 -29.43
CA SER A 108 -22.93 -32.07 -28.20
C SER A 108 -24.28 -32.82 -28.29
N VAL A 109 -24.68 -33.27 -29.48
CA VAL A 109 -26.00 -33.90 -29.74
C VAL A 109 -25.93 -35.44 -29.71
N TYR A 110 -24.74 -36.01 -29.58
CA TYR A 110 -24.49 -37.43 -29.25
C TYR A 110 -24.06 -37.57 -27.79
#